data_AF-A0A061H129-F1
#
_entry.id   AF-A0A061H129-F1
#
_cell.length_a   1.000
_cell.length_b   1.000
_cell.length_c   1.000
_cell.angle_alpha   90.00
_cell.angle_beta   90.00
_cell.angle_gamma   90.00
#
_symmetry.space_group_name_H-M   'P 1'
#
loop_
_entity.id
_entity.type
_entity.pdbx_description
1 polymer ?
#
loop_
_entity_poly.entity_id
_entity_poly.type
_entity_poly.pdbx_seq_one_letter_code
_entity_poly.pdbx_strand_id
1 'polypeptide(L)'
;MSTDAERAAPPAPGNPIVFFDVGFAGSPAPTSKGANRIVFELYADRVPKTAENFRALCTGEKGTSASGAKLHFKGSGFHRVIERFMIQGGDFTRGNGTGGESIYGEKFEDENLEGKHDRPFLLSMANAGPGTNGSQFFVTTVPTPHLDGKHVVFGRVLRGKGVVRRIEKSPTDNDKPVQAITIDDCGQIPEGGDYGIEADATGDRYEEFPEDYDQEDCEARPEVCLRIANELRAIANGVFGKQEYATALAKYQKALRYLNVHPVLPDDKQGDAAFCAEYTSLRTPLQLNSALCALKLTPSPDTRLAETCCTGVIERLGGSGWGEAAGGEGTSAAPSSSSSLDDKTQAELAKAYFRRALSKVARKDDEGAEADLGHALQLAPNDAGIKREKAALVKRREAKVKAQRAAYSKMFS
;
A
#
# COMPACT_ATOMS: atom_id res chain seq x y z
N MET A 1 15.64 -19.41 10.10
CA MET A 1 14.75 -18.24 10.08
C MET A 1 15.22 -17.32 11.16
N SER A 2 15.66 -16.12 10.80
CA SER A 2 15.94 -15.09 11.78
C SER A 2 14.67 -14.74 12.57
N THR A 3 14.81 -14.60 13.88
CA THR A 3 13.69 -14.39 14.81
C THR A 3 13.11 -12.97 14.68
N ASP A 4 11.85 -12.77 15.07
CA ASP A 4 11.23 -11.42 15.08
C ASP A 4 12.04 -10.41 15.91
N ALA A 5 12.69 -10.89 16.97
CA ALA A 5 13.59 -10.10 17.79
C ALA A 5 14.78 -9.52 17.00
N GLU A 6 15.30 -10.24 16.01
CA GLU A 6 16.41 -9.76 15.17
C GLU A 6 15.92 -8.76 14.11
N ARG A 7 14.65 -8.85 13.67
CA ARG A 7 14.03 -7.88 12.76
C ARG A 7 13.84 -6.52 13.44
N ALA A 8 13.37 -6.53 14.69
CA ALA A 8 13.11 -5.32 15.48
C ALA A 8 14.36 -4.75 16.18
N ALA A 9 15.49 -5.46 16.15
CA ALA A 9 16.69 -5.05 16.86
C ALA A 9 17.18 -3.67 16.40
N PRO A 10 17.65 -2.80 17.32
CA PRO A 10 18.29 -1.55 16.94
C PRO A 10 19.54 -1.84 16.07
N PRO A 11 20.03 -0.85 15.30
CA PRO A 11 21.27 -1.01 14.55
C PRO A 11 22.43 -1.39 15.46
N ALA A 12 23.33 -2.25 14.97
CA ALA A 12 24.49 -2.65 15.76
C ALA A 12 25.41 -1.43 16.01
N PRO A 13 26.02 -1.30 17.19
CA PRO A 13 26.94 -0.20 17.48
C PRO A 13 28.06 -0.10 16.43
N GLY A 14 28.29 1.09 15.90
CA GLY A 14 29.31 1.34 14.87
C GLY A 14 28.88 1.03 13.43
N ASN A 15 27.73 0.40 13.19
CA ASN A 15 27.22 0.20 11.84
C ASN A 15 26.78 1.54 11.21
N PRO A 16 27.28 1.89 10.00
CA PRO A 16 26.88 3.11 9.33
C PRO A 16 25.40 3.10 8.97
N ILE A 17 24.75 4.25 9.15
CA ILE A 17 23.39 4.51 8.68
C ILE A 17 23.44 5.42 7.46
N VAL A 18 22.82 5.01 6.37
CA VAL A 18 22.76 5.79 5.13
C VAL A 18 21.32 5.92 4.65
N PHE A 19 21.07 6.84 3.73
CA PHE A 19 19.74 7.07 3.19
C PHE A 19 19.73 7.29 1.68
N PHE A 20 18.58 7.02 1.08
CA PHE A 20 18.17 7.45 -0.26
C PHE A 20 16.87 8.25 -0.16
N ASP A 21 16.82 9.43 -0.76
CA ASP A 21 15.58 10.13 -1.09
C ASP A 21 15.17 9.76 -2.51
N VAL A 22 14.01 9.10 -2.66
CA VAL A 22 13.58 8.51 -3.93
C VAL A 22 12.59 9.41 -4.69
N GLY A 23 12.89 9.64 -5.96
CA GLY A 23 12.03 10.32 -6.93
C GLY A 23 11.20 9.33 -7.75
N PHE A 24 9.94 9.69 -8.05
CA PHE A 24 9.06 8.94 -8.95
C PHE A 24 8.60 9.87 -10.07
N ALA A 25 9.17 9.73 -11.28
CA ALA A 25 8.86 10.60 -12.40
C ALA A 25 7.36 10.61 -12.72
N GLY A 26 6.76 11.78 -12.90
CA GLY A 26 5.32 11.91 -13.16
C GLY A 26 4.43 11.82 -11.92
N SER A 27 5.00 11.57 -10.74
CA SER A 27 4.31 11.67 -9.44
C SER A 27 4.91 12.82 -8.63
N PRO A 28 4.11 13.76 -8.10
CA PRO A 28 4.64 14.75 -7.19
C PRO A 28 5.22 14.08 -5.94
N ALA A 29 6.32 14.64 -5.43
CA ALA A 29 6.86 14.24 -4.14
C ALA A 29 5.77 14.41 -3.05
N PRO A 30 5.72 13.53 -2.04
CA PRO A 30 4.81 13.74 -0.92
C PRO A 30 5.11 15.07 -0.22
N THR A 31 4.08 15.66 0.40
CA THR A 31 4.19 16.96 1.05
C THR A 31 4.99 16.93 2.35
N SER A 32 5.13 15.76 2.99
CA SER A 32 5.93 15.55 4.19
C SER A 32 7.41 15.28 3.84
N LYS A 33 8.31 15.95 4.55
CA LYS A 33 9.76 15.82 4.35
C LYS A 33 10.21 14.38 4.63
N GLY A 34 11.03 13.83 3.74
CA GLY A 34 11.57 12.46 3.88
C GLY A 34 10.54 11.34 3.66
N ALA A 35 9.34 11.62 3.15
CA ALA A 35 8.32 10.59 2.94
C ALA A 35 8.65 9.56 1.85
N ASN A 36 9.56 9.90 0.93
CA ASN A 36 10.15 8.95 -0.01
C ASN A 36 11.56 8.51 0.40
N ARG A 37 11.94 8.70 1.67
CA ARG A 37 13.26 8.30 2.15
C ARG A 37 13.29 6.82 2.51
N ILE A 38 14.35 6.14 2.09
CA ILE A 38 14.72 4.80 2.56
C ILE A 38 15.98 4.98 3.42
N VAL A 39 15.97 4.42 4.62
CA VAL A 39 17.13 4.43 5.54
C VAL A 39 17.65 3.01 5.67
N PHE A 40 18.95 2.84 5.53
CA PHE A 40 19.63 1.55 5.58
C PHE A 40 20.60 1.50 6.76
N GLU A 41 20.65 0.34 7.40
CA GLU A 41 21.80 -0.09 8.20
C GLU A 41 22.76 -0.86 7.30
N LEU A 42 24.05 -0.56 7.39
CA LEU A 42 25.11 -1.31 6.72
C LEU A 42 25.88 -2.14 7.74
N TYR A 43 26.03 -3.44 7.49
CA TYR A 43 26.66 -4.41 8.40
C TYR A 43 28.20 -4.32 8.37
N ALA A 44 28.75 -3.17 8.72
CA ALA A 44 30.20 -2.95 8.77
C ALA A 44 30.91 -3.85 9.80
N ASP A 45 30.18 -4.32 10.81
CA ASP A 45 30.61 -5.34 11.77
C ASP A 45 30.88 -6.72 11.13
N ARG A 46 30.28 -7.01 9.97
CA ARG A 46 30.39 -8.31 9.27
C ARG A 46 31.09 -8.24 7.93
N VAL A 47 30.83 -7.17 7.17
CA VAL A 47 31.32 -6.94 5.80
C VAL A 47 31.82 -5.51 5.63
N PRO A 48 32.90 -5.12 6.34
CA PRO A 48 33.39 -3.74 6.38
C PRO A 48 33.75 -3.18 5.00
N LYS A 49 34.34 -3.98 4.10
CA LYS A 49 34.72 -3.52 2.76
C LYS A 49 33.49 -3.21 1.91
N THR A 50 32.48 -4.09 1.97
CA THR A 50 31.22 -3.95 1.24
C THR A 50 30.39 -2.78 1.78
N ALA A 51 30.30 -2.66 3.11
CA ALA A 51 29.62 -1.56 3.78
C ALA A 51 30.28 -0.21 3.46
N GLU A 52 31.61 -0.11 3.52
CA GLU A 52 32.34 1.12 3.20
C GLU A 52 32.18 1.53 1.73
N ASN A 53 32.15 0.57 0.81
CA ASN A 53 31.86 0.84 -0.60
C ASN A 53 30.51 1.53 -0.77
N PHE A 54 29.46 0.94 -0.21
CA PHE A 54 28.11 1.49 -0.33
C PHE A 54 27.99 2.85 0.38
N ARG A 55 28.54 2.98 1.58
CA ARG A 55 28.54 4.23 2.35
C ARG A 55 29.21 5.38 1.59
N ALA A 56 30.41 5.15 1.05
CA ALA A 56 31.15 6.15 0.29
C ALA A 56 30.45 6.51 -1.04
N LEU A 57 29.77 5.56 -1.67
CA LEU A 57 28.92 5.82 -2.84
C LEU A 57 27.64 6.58 -2.48
N CYS A 58 27.14 6.49 -1.24
CA CYS A 58 26.06 7.36 -0.75
C CYS A 58 26.53 8.80 -0.53
N THR A 59 27.76 9.03 -0.04
CA THR A 59 28.27 10.38 0.24
C THR A 59 28.92 11.06 -0.95
N GLY A 60 29.41 10.28 -1.93
CA GLY A 60 30.17 10.79 -3.07
C GLY A 60 31.59 11.24 -2.73
N GLU A 61 32.08 10.96 -1.51
CA GLU A 61 33.33 11.53 -0.99
C GLU A 61 34.61 11.07 -1.72
N LYS A 62 34.52 9.95 -2.45
CA LYS A 62 35.65 9.42 -3.25
C LYS A 62 35.79 10.12 -4.60
N GLY A 63 34.91 11.07 -4.92
CA GLY A 63 35.03 11.93 -6.09
C GLY A 63 34.82 11.17 -7.40
N THR A 64 35.79 11.29 -8.31
CA THR A 64 35.72 10.72 -9.66
C THR A 64 36.72 9.56 -9.77
N SER A 65 36.29 8.45 -10.35
CA SER A 65 37.14 7.29 -10.59
C SER A 65 38.13 7.52 -11.74
N ALA A 66 39.01 6.54 -11.96
CA ALA A 66 39.91 6.51 -13.12
C ALA A 66 39.17 6.46 -14.46
N SER A 67 37.93 5.95 -14.50
CA SER A 67 37.11 5.92 -15.73
C SER A 67 36.44 7.25 -16.04
N GLY A 68 36.54 8.23 -15.13
CA GLY A 68 35.92 9.55 -15.25
C GLY A 68 34.49 9.61 -14.71
N ALA A 69 33.94 8.52 -14.16
CA ALA A 69 32.62 8.54 -13.56
C ALA A 69 32.66 9.04 -12.12
N LYS A 70 31.59 9.73 -11.71
CA LYS A 70 31.41 10.18 -10.32
C LYS A 70 30.97 8.99 -9.47
N LEU A 71 31.73 8.68 -8.42
CA LEU A 71 31.45 7.60 -7.48
C LEU A 71 30.35 8.02 -6.49
N HIS A 72 29.11 8.18 -6.99
CA HIS A 72 27.98 8.69 -6.21
C HIS A 72 26.65 8.14 -6.73
N PHE A 73 25.78 7.66 -5.84
CA PHE A 73 24.44 7.17 -6.19
C PHE A 73 23.45 8.27 -6.58
N LYS A 74 23.66 9.51 -6.15
CA LYS A 74 22.77 10.64 -6.47
C LYS A 74 22.60 10.80 -7.99
N GLY A 75 21.36 10.78 -8.44
CA GLY A 75 20.95 10.86 -9.84
C GLY A 75 20.93 9.50 -10.57
N SER A 76 21.42 8.43 -9.96
CA SER A 76 21.23 7.07 -10.49
C SER A 76 19.81 6.57 -10.24
N GLY A 77 19.41 5.48 -10.91
CA GLY A 77 18.05 4.96 -10.83
C GLY A 77 17.96 3.46 -10.58
N PHE A 78 16.75 3.04 -10.23
CA PHE A 78 16.36 1.63 -10.20
C PHE A 78 16.06 1.18 -11.62
N HIS A 79 16.95 0.37 -12.19
CA HIS A 79 16.90 -0.02 -13.59
C HIS A 79 16.26 -1.40 -13.81
N ARG A 80 16.06 -2.16 -12.72
CA ARG A 80 15.41 -3.48 -12.74
C ARG A 80 14.59 -3.70 -11.47
N VAL A 81 13.31 -3.99 -11.63
CA VAL A 81 12.32 -4.18 -10.57
C VAL A 81 11.51 -5.42 -10.91
N ILE A 82 11.44 -6.37 -9.98
CA ILE A 82 10.66 -7.59 -10.14
C ILE A 82 9.79 -7.75 -8.89
N GLU A 83 8.48 -7.62 -9.08
CA GLU A 83 7.50 -7.77 -8.00
C GLU A 83 7.63 -9.16 -7.35
N ARG A 84 7.58 -9.22 -6.01
CA ARG A 84 7.79 -10.44 -5.21
C ARG A 84 9.16 -11.08 -5.44
N PHE A 85 10.17 -10.26 -5.69
CA PHE A 85 11.55 -10.69 -5.73
C PHE A 85 12.48 -9.63 -5.15
N MET A 86 12.78 -8.56 -5.91
CA MET A 86 13.73 -7.52 -5.52
C MET A 86 13.61 -6.24 -6.36
N ILE A 87 14.19 -5.16 -5.85
CA ILE A 87 14.44 -3.91 -6.57
C ILE A 87 15.95 -3.69 -6.72
N GLN A 88 16.45 -3.42 -7.92
CA GLN A 88 17.87 -3.32 -8.23
C GLN A 88 18.23 -1.95 -8.81
N GLY A 89 19.33 -1.39 -8.30
CA GLY A 89 19.86 -0.08 -8.65
C GLY A 89 21.38 -0.03 -8.64
N GLY A 90 21.94 1.18 -8.58
CA GLY A 90 23.37 1.41 -8.37
C GLY A 90 24.24 1.40 -9.64
N ASP A 91 23.66 1.31 -10.83
CA ASP A 91 24.38 1.58 -12.09
C ASP A 91 24.35 3.09 -12.38
N PHE A 92 25.31 3.82 -11.81
CA PHE A 92 25.45 5.27 -12.02
C PHE A 92 26.24 5.64 -13.28
N THR A 93 26.82 4.67 -14.01
CA THR A 93 27.61 4.96 -15.22
C THR A 93 26.79 4.82 -16.49
N ARG A 94 25.89 3.83 -16.57
CA ARG A 94 25.05 3.55 -17.75
C ARG A 94 23.55 3.51 -17.46
N GLY A 95 23.16 3.34 -16.20
CA GLY A 95 21.75 3.34 -15.79
C GLY A 95 20.91 2.19 -16.34
N ASN A 96 21.53 1.08 -16.77
CA ASN A 96 20.84 -0.01 -17.45
C ASN A 96 21.25 -1.42 -16.98
N GLY A 97 22.09 -1.50 -15.93
CA GLY A 97 22.56 -2.76 -15.34
C GLY A 97 23.86 -3.29 -15.96
N THR A 98 24.41 -2.65 -17.00
CA THR A 98 25.69 -3.05 -17.63
C THR A 98 26.89 -2.25 -17.13
N GLY A 99 26.67 -1.28 -16.24
CA GLY A 99 27.70 -0.41 -15.69
C GLY A 99 27.89 -0.54 -14.18
N GLY A 100 28.34 0.56 -13.58
CA GLY A 100 28.75 0.65 -12.18
C GLY A 100 30.20 0.22 -11.92
N GLU A 101 30.79 0.81 -10.90
CA GLU A 101 32.15 0.52 -10.43
C GLU A 101 32.25 0.80 -8.93
N SER A 102 33.18 0.16 -8.24
CA SER A 102 33.35 0.33 -6.80
C SER A 102 34.30 1.49 -6.47
N ILE A 103 34.36 1.87 -5.19
CA ILE A 103 35.38 2.81 -4.71
C ILE A 103 36.81 2.25 -4.74
N TYR A 104 36.96 0.94 -4.99
CA TYR A 104 38.24 0.25 -5.03
C TYR A 104 38.74 -0.03 -6.47
N GLY A 105 37.99 0.41 -7.48
CA GLY A 105 38.20 0.09 -8.89
C GLY A 105 36.94 -0.52 -9.52
N GLU A 106 37.07 -1.10 -10.72
CA GLU A 106 35.91 -1.63 -11.46
C GLU A 106 35.13 -2.68 -10.64
N LYS A 107 35.84 -3.61 -10.01
CA LYS A 107 35.27 -4.73 -9.25
C LYS A 107 36.04 -5.01 -7.95
N PHE A 108 35.38 -5.66 -6.99
CA PHE A 108 35.99 -6.22 -5.78
C PHE A 108 35.39 -7.60 -5.41
N GLU A 109 36.13 -8.32 -4.57
CA GLU A 109 35.85 -9.70 -4.13
C GLU A 109 34.57 -9.84 -3.29
N ASP A 110 34.05 -11.05 -3.17
CA ASP A 110 32.98 -11.39 -2.21
C ASP A 110 33.57 -11.48 -0.80
N GLU A 111 33.05 -10.68 0.13
CA GLU A 111 33.63 -10.58 1.47
C GLU A 111 33.10 -11.66 2.44
N ASN A 112 31.78 -11.76 2.61
CA ASN A 112 31.13 -12.81 3.39
C ASN A 112 29.80 -13.26 2.73
N LEU A 113 29.68 -14.56 2.43
CA LEU A 113 28.53 -15.16 1.77
C LEU A 113 27.65 -16.02 2.71
N GLU A 114 27.92 -15.99 4.02
CA GLU A 114 27.14 -16.71 5.04
C GLU A 114 25.77 -16.05 5.28
N GLY A 115 25.66 -14.75 5.01
CA GLY A 115 24.42 -13.99 5.10
C GLY A 115 23.30 -14.62 4.26
N LYS A 116 22.16 -14.88 4.90
CA LYS A 116 20.99 -15.50 4.26
C LYS A 116 19.99 -14.45 3.82
N HIS A 117 19.39 -14.66 2.65
CA HIS A 117 18.30 -13.84 2.13
C HIS A 117 16.96 -14.36 2.63
N ASP A 118 16.77 -14.41 3.94
CA ASP A 118 15.66 -15.13 4.59
C ASP A 118 14.41 -14.28 4.87
N ARG A 119 14.42 -13.01 4.46
CA ARG A 119 13.34 -12.04 4.70
C ARG A 119 13.38 -10.89 3.67
N PRO A 120 12.27 -10.13 3.53
CA PRO A 120 12.29 -8.87 2.79
C PRO A 120 13.25 -7.85 3.41
N PHE A 121 13.56 -6.82 2.64
CA PHE A 121 14.32 -5.64 3.02
C PHE A 121 15.79 -5.85 3.38
N LEU A 122 16.38 -6.94 2.91
CA LEU A 122 17.82 -7.13 2.97
C LEU A 122 18.48 -6.41 1.80
N LEU A 123 19.57 -5.72 2.09
CA LEU A 123 20.40 -5.04 1.11
C LEU A 123 21.58 -5.96 0.73
N SER A 124 21.74 -6.23 -0.57
CA SER A 124 22.69 -7.23 -1.05
C SER A 124 23.34 -6.82 -2.39
N MET A 125 24.57 -7.27 -2.62
CA MET A 125 25.36 -6.89 -3.80
C MET A 125 24.87 -7.62 -5.06
N ALA A 126 24.65 -6.88 -6.13
CA ALA A 126 24.51 -7.48 -7.46
C ALA A 126 25.90 -7.78 -8.05
N ASN A 127 26.03 -8.91 -8.73
CA ASN A 127 27.28 -9.32 -9.38
C ASN A 127 26.99 -10.09 -10.68
N ALA A 128 28.04 -10.35 -11.46
CA ALA A 128 28.03 -11.13 -12.69
C ALA A 128 28.80 -12.47 -12.53
N GLY A 129 28.80 -13.01 -11.30
CA GLY A 129 29.61 -14.16 -10.89
C GLY A 129 30.56 -13.83 -9.73
N PRO A 130 31.29 -14.85 -9.22
CA PRO A 130 32.14 -14.70 -8.03
C PRO A 130 33.15 -13.56 -8.16
N GLY A 131 33.25 -12.72 -7.12
CA GLY A 131 34.22 -11.64 -7.01
C GLY A 131 34.03 -10.48 -7.99
N THR A 132 32.80 -10.25 -8.47
CA THR A 132 32.48 -9.18 -9.43
C THR A 132 31.55 -8.12 -8.85
N ASN A 133 31.70 -7.82 -7.56
CA ASN A 133 30.97 -6.75 -6.89
C ASN A 133 31.44 -5.38 -7.41
N GLY A 134 30.50 -4.48 -7.70
CA GLY A 134 30.80 -3.10 -8.15
C GLY A 134 30.04 -2.10 -7.29
N SER A 135 29.14 -1.33 -7.90
CA SER A 135 28.21 -0.44 -7.19
C SER A 135 26.77 -0.91 -7.19
N GLN A 136 26.42 -1.86 -8.05
CA GLN A 136 25.05 -2.33 -8.16
C GLN A 136 24.64 -3.14 -6.93
N PHE A 137 23.40 -2.90 -6.50
CA PHE A 137 22.81 -3.52 -5.32
C PHE A 137 21.37 -3.89 -5.62
N PHE A 138 20.80 -4.76 -4.80
CA PHE A 138 19.37 -4.98 -4.74
C PHE A 138 18.87 -4.98 -3.30
N VAL A 139 17.58 -4.65 -3.15
CA VAL A 139 16.83 -4.81 -1.90
C VAL A 139 15.80 -5.90 -2.12
N THR A 140 15.82 -6.94 -1.27
CA THR A 140 14.84 -8.03 -1.35
C THR A 140 13.44 -7.53 -0.96
N THR A 141 12.40 -8.09 -1.55
CA THR A 141 10.99 -7.79 -1.17
C THR A 141 10.24 -9.02 -0.65
N VAL A 142 10.90 -10.18 -0.70
CA VAL A 142 10.49 -11.48 -0.13
C VAL A 142 11.76 -12.25 0.27
N PRO A 143 11.67 -13.38 0.98
CA PRO A 143 12.80 -14.30 1.13
C PRO A 143 13.29 -14.83 -0.24
N THR A 144 14.60 -14.81 -0.48
CA THR A 144 15.23 -15.24 -1.75
C THR A 144 16.40 -16.22 -1.52
N PRO A 145 16.16 -17.39 -0.91
CA PRO A 145 17.24 -18.31 -0.50
C PRO A 145 18.08 -18.88 -1.68
N HIS A 146 17.56 -18.81 -2.90
CA HIS A 146 18.30 -19.20 -4.12
C HIS A 146 19.50 -18.28 -4.44
N LEU A 147 19.60 -17.13 -3.77
CA LEU A 147 20.71 -16.17 -3.84
C LEU A 147 21.79 -16.39 -2.76
N ASP A 148 21.51 -17.26 -1.78
CA ASP A 148 22.46 -17.57 -0.70
C ASP A 148 23.74 -18.18 -1.25
N GLY A 149 24.89 -17.79 -0.67
CA GLY A 149 26.19 -18.26 -1.14
C GLY A 149 26.63 -17.64 -2.47
N LYS A 150 25.87 -16.70 -3.05
CA LYS A 150 26.16 -16.06 -4.34
C LYS A 150 26.23 -14.54 -4.30
N HIS A 151 25.49 -13.92 -3.39
CA HIS A 151 25.41 -12.48 -3.22
C HIS A 151 25.71 -12.10 -1.77
N VAL A 152 26.55 -11.08 -1.57
CA VAL A 152 26.93 -10.60 -0.24
C VAL A 152 25.78 -9.79 0.35
N VAL A 153 25.13 -10.29 1.40
CA VAL A 153 24.18 -9.52 2.21
C VAL A 153 24.96 -8.56 3.09
N PHE A 154 24.74 -7.26 2.94
CA PHE A 154 25.56 -6.24 3.60
C PHE A 154 24.76 -5.17 4.35
N GLY A 155 23.44 -5.31 4.43
CA GLY A 155 22.62 -4.40 5.21
C GLY A 155 21.15 -4.76 5.23
N ARG A 156 20.34 -3.84 5.75
CA ARG A 156 18.87 -3.90 5.72
C ARG A 156 18.24 -2.52 5.70
N VAL A 157 16.99 -2.46 5.29
CA VAL A 157 16.15 -1.26 5.45
C VAL A 157 15.71 -1.13 6.90
N LEU A 158 16.00 0.01 7.51
CA LEU A 158 15.53 0.39 8.85
C LEU A 158 14.21 1.18 8.78
N ARG A 159 14.06 2.06 7.80
CA ARG A 159 12.88 2.91 7.58
C ARG A 159 12.61 3.09 6.10
N GLY A 160 11.35 3.39 5.76
CA GLY A 160 10.95 3.59 4.36
C GLY A 160 10.60 2.29 3.64
N LYS A 161 10.20 1.24 4.36
CA LYS A 161 9.73 -0.02 3.78
C LYS A 161 8.59 0.19 2.78
N GLY A 162 7.65 1.10 3.12
CA GLY A 162 6.59 1.52 2.20
C GLY A 162 7.10 2.12 0.88
N VAL A 163 8.25 2.79 0.89
CA VAL A 163 8.89 3.33 -0.33
C VAL A 163 9.44 2.18 -1.17
N VAL A 164 10.11 1.19 -0.55
CA VAL A 164 10.56 -0.04 -1.23
C VAL A 164 9.38 -0.77 -1.87
N ARG A 165 8.27 -0.94 -1.14
CA ARG A 165 7.03 -1.54 -1.67
C ARG A 165 6.42 -0.74 -2.82
N ARG A 166 6.55 0.60 -2.80
CA ARG A 166 6.10 1.46 -3.90
C ARG A 166 6.95 1.29 -5.15
N ILE A 167 8.27 1.17 -5.00
CA ILE A 167 9.18 0.84 -6.11
C ILE A 167 8.81 -0.53 -6.67
N GLU A 168 8.66 -1.54 -5.81
CA GLU A 168 8.28 -2.91 -6.17
C GLU A 168 6.99 -2.99 -7.01
N LYS A 169 5.96 -2.20 -6.66
CA LYS A 169 4.65 -2.19 -7.34
C LYS A 169 4.59 -1.27 -8.56
N SER A 170 5.70 -0.63 -8.93
CA SER A 170 5.71 0.28 -10.07
C SER A 170 5.59 -0.52 -11.38
N PRO A 171 4.80 -0.06 -12.38
CA PRO A 171 4.68 -0.75 -13.66
C PRO A 171 6.03 -0.89 -14.36
N THR A 172 6.30 -2.07 -14.93
CA THR A 172 7.56 -2.38 -15.63
C THR A 172 7.33 -2.86 -17.07
N ASP A 173 8.32 -2.63 -17.92
CA ASP A 173 8.48 -3.25 -19.24
C ASP A 173 9.81 -4.03 -19.24
N ASN A 174 9.74 -5.36 -19.36
CA ASN A 174 10.90 -6.26 -19.24
C ASN A 174 11.74 -5.97 -17.97
N ASP A 175 11.11 -6.03 -16.81
CA ASP A 175 11.66 -5.69 -15.49
C ASP A 175 12.09 -4.21 -15.31
N LYS A 176 12.12 -3.38 -16.35
CA LYS A 176 12.52 -1.97 -16.23
C LYS A 176 11.30 -1.11 -15.86
N PRO A 177 11.38 -0.23 -14.84
CA PRO A 177 10.29 0.70 -14.54
C PRO A 177 9.90 1.57 -15.76
N VAL A 178 8.60 1.64 -16.05
CA VAL A 178 8.04 2.45 -17.16
C VAL A 178 8.26 3.94 -16.89
N GLN A 179 8.01 4.35 -15.64
CA GLN A 179 8.36 5.69 -15.15
C GLN A 179 9.70 5.61 -14.43
N ALA A 180 10.56 6.60 -14.65
CA ALA A 180 11.87 6.63 -14.00
C ALA A 180 11.72 6.74 -12.48
N ILE A 181 12.48 5.90 -11.76
CA ILE A 181 12.60 5.92 -10.30
C ILE A 181 14.06 6.21 -9.98
N THR A 182 14.31 7.37 -9.39
CA THR A 182 15.65 7.93 -9.20
C THR A 182 16.01 8.07 -7.73
N ILE A 183 17.30 8.02 -7.43
CA ILE A 183 17.85 8.43 -6.14
C ILE A 183 18.13 9.93 -6.27
N ASP A 184 17.19 10.76 -5.84
CA ASP A 184 17.26 12.22 -5.99
C ASP A 184 18.31 12.82 -5.05
N ASP A 185 18.46 12.24 -3.86
CA ASP A 185 19.54 12.55 -2.92
C ASP A 185 19.95 11.32 -2.11
N CYS A 186 21.18 11.32 -1.62
CA CYS A 186 21.68 10.26 -0.76
C CYS A 186 22.80 10.75 0.15
N GLY A 187 23.07 10.00 1.21
CA GLY A 187 24.14 10.36 2.14
C GLY A 187 24.20 9.46 3.35
N GLN A 188 25.05 9.84 4.30
CA GLN A 188 25.22 9.19 5.59
C GLN A 188 24.50 10.00 6.67
N ILE A 189 23.78 9.31 7.55
CA ILE A 189 23.20 9.90 8.76
C ILE A 189 24.23 9.73 9.89
N PRO A 190 24.59 10.82 10.61
CA PRO A 190 25.47 10.74 11.76
C PRO A 190 24.93 9.79 12.83
N GLU A 191 25.82 9.19 13.62
CA GLU A 191 25.40 8.34 14.74
C GLU A 191 24.49 9.11 15.71
N GLY A 192 23.35 8.53 16.07
CA GLY A 192 22.31 9.18 16.88
C GLY A 192 21.56 10.32 16.17
N GLY A 193 21.84 10.56 14.88
CA GLY A 193 21.16 11.56 14.07
C GLY A 193 19.70 11.18 13.78
N ASP A 194 18.88 12.20 13.56
CA ASP A 194 17.51 12.00 13.08
C ASP A 194 17.51 11.41 11.67
N TYR A 195 16.57 10.51 11.40
CA TYR A 195 16.43 9.88 10.09
C TYR A 195 15.94 10.85 9.01
N GLY A 196 15.49 12.05 9.39
CA GLY A 196 14.97 13.07 8.48
C GLY A 196 13.67 12.65 7.82
N ILE A 197 12.95 11.70 8.44
CA ILE A 197 11.61 11.27 8.06
C ILE A 197 10.67 11.92 9.05
N GLU A 198 10.00 12.98 8.62
CA GLU A 198 8.95 13.56 9.45
C GLU A 198 7.78 12.57 9.50
N ALA A 199 7.29 12.30 10.72
CA ALA A 199 6.00 11.65 10.86
C ALA A 199 4.99 12.45 10.03
N ASP A 200 4.09 11.76 9.34
CA ASP A 200 3.02 12.49 8.67
C ASP A 200 2.28 13.36 9.70
N ALA A 201 1.64 14.44 9.24
CA ALA A 201 0.95 15.39 10.13
C ALA A 201 -0.17 14.75 10.99
N THR A 202 -0.43 13.45 10.80
CA THR A 202 -1.44 12.67 11.48
C THR A 202 -0.90 11.92 12.70
N GLY A 203 0.42 11.78 12.84
CA GLY A 203 1.06 11.06 13.94
C GLY A 203 0.97 9.53 13.82
N ASP A 204 0.71 9.00 12.62
CA ASP A 204 0.68 7.58 12.35
C ASP A 204 2.10 6.98 12.42
N ARG A 205 2.29 6.03 13.33
CA ARG A 205 3.58 5.38 13.63
C ARG A 205 3.71 3.96 13.06
N TYR A 206 2.67 3.45 12.39
CA TYR A 206 2.61 2.06 11.97
C TYR A 206 3.20 1.87 10.57
N GLU A 207 3.68 0.67 10.25
CA GLU A 207 4.12 0.37 8.88
C GLU A 207 2.92 0.29 7.94
N GLU A 208 3.12 0.63 6.67
CA GLU A 208 2.04 0.69 5.67
C GLU A 208 1.38 -0.67 5.43
N PHE A 209 2.18 -1.74 5.54
CA PHE A 209 1.81 -3.13 5.38
C PHE A 209 2.07 -3.89 6.70
N PRO A 210 1.09 -4.62 7.24
CA PRO A 210 1.24 -5.32 8.54
C PRO A 210 2.37 -6.35 8.57
N GLU A 211 2.61 -7.06 7.46
CA GLU A 211 3.69 -8.06 7.33
C GLU A 211 5.09 -7.45 7.46
N ASP A 212 5.19 -6.13 7.32
CA ASP A 212 6.42 -5.37 7.42
C ASP A 212 6.60 -4.72 8.82
N TYR A 213 5.64 -4.88 9.73
CA TYR A 213 5.65 -4.32 11.09
C TYR A 213 6.43 -5.22 12.06
N ASP A 214 7.71 -4.92 12.28
CA ASP A 214 8.61 -5.80 13.05
C ASP A 214 8.44 -5.66 14.58
N GLN A 215 7.80 -4.60 15.07
CA GLN A 215 7.74 -4.33 16.52
C GLN A 215 6.86 -5.33 17.27
N GLU A 216 5.79 -5.81 16.64
CA GLU A 216 4.88 -6.81 17.21
C GLU A 216 4.35 -7.71 16.08
N ASP A 217 4.36 -9.02 16.32
CA ASP A 217 3.92 -10.02 15.34
C ASP A 217 2.42 -9.91 15.05
N CYS A 218 2.08 -9.27 13.93
CA CYS A 218 0.71 -9.12 13.47
C CYS A 218 0.11 -10.44 12.97
N GLU A 219 0.92 -11.37 12.46
CA GLU A 219 0.47 -12.66 11.93
C GLU A 219 0.07 -13.62 13.05
N ALA A 220 0.77 -13.62 14.18
CA ALA A 220 0.41 -14.45 15.32
C ALA A 220 -0.59 -13.79 16.30
N ARG A 221 -0.67 -12.45 16.33
CA ARG A 221 -1.41 -11.72 17.38
C ARG A 221 -2.51 -10.82 16.82
N PRO A 222 -3.75 -11.31 16.67
CA PRO A 222 -4.85 -10.50 16.15
C PRO A 222 -5.19 -9.28 17.04
N GLU A 223 -4.84 -9.28 18.33
CA GLU A 223 -5.03 -8.13 19.23
C GLU A 223 -4.19 -6.93 18.80
N VAL A 224 -3.00 -7.19 18.26
CA VAL A 224 -2.11 -6.15 17.72
C VAL A 224 -2.80 -5.49 16.53
N CYS A 225 -3.30 -6.29 15.59
CA CYS A 225 -4.04 -5.79 14.43
C CYS A 225 -5.29 -4.99 14.84
N LEU A 226 -6.06 -5.46 15.82
CA LEU A 226 -7.25 -4.77 16.30
C LEU A 226 -6.92 -3.40 16.91
N ARG A 227 -5.93 -3.35 17.81
CA ARG A 227 -5.47 -2.11 18.44
C ARG A 227 -4.98 -1.11 17.40
N ILE A 228 -4.12 -1.55 16.48
CA ILE A 228 -3.57 -0.70 15.42
C ILE A 228 -4.71 -0.17 14.52
N ALA A 229 -5.64 -1.03 14.11
CA ALA A 229 -6.79 -0.62 13.29
C ALA A 229 -7.66 0.43 14.00
N ASN A 230 -7.88 0.30 15.31
CA ASN A 230 -8.61 1.29 16.11
C ASN A 230 -7.86 2.63 16.22
N GLU A 231 -6.54 2.61 16.47
CA GLU A 231 -5.72 3.83 16.50
C GLU A 231 -5.70 4.54 15.14
N LEU A 232 -5.50 3.79 14.05
CA LEU A 232 -5.56 4.31 12.68
C LEU A 232 -6.94 4.87 12.34
N ARG A 233 -8.03 4.22 12.79
CA ARG A 233 -9.40 4.74 12.63
C ARG A 233 -9.57 6.07 13.35
N ALA A 234 -9.04 6.22 14.56
CA ALA A 234 -9.13 7.47 15.31
C ALA A 234 -8.39 8.62 14.58
N ILE A 235 -7.19 8.33 14.09
CA ILE A 235 -6.41 9.26 13.24
C ILE A 235 -7.22 9.64 11.99
N ALA A 236 -7.75 8.64 11.27
CA ALA A 236 -8.55 8.82 10.06
C ALA A 236 -9.79 9.69 10.29
N ASN A 237 -10.51 9.48 11.40
CA ASN A 237 -11.65 10.30 11.79
C ASN A 237 -11.23 11.76 12.05
N GLY A 238 -10.08 11.96 12.69
CA GLY A 238 -9.54 13.30 12.97
C GLY A 238 -9.24 14.10 11.70
N VAL A 239 -8.56 13.48 10.72
CA VAL A 239 -8.29 14.13 9.41
C VAL A 239 -9.53 14.22 8.53
N PHE A 240 -10.46 13.27 8.64
CA PHE A 240 -11.77 13.34 7.97
C PHE A 240 -12.56 14.58 8.42
N GLY A 241 -12.56 14.90 9.72
CA GLY A 241 -13.20 16.09 10.27
C GLY A 241 -12.63 17.40 9.71
N LYS A 242 -11.37 17.40 9.27
CA LYS A 242 -10.69 18.51 8.59
C LYS A 242 -10.92 18.53 7.08
N GLN A 243 -11.73 17.62 6.56
CA GLN A 243 -12.01 17.43 5.12
C GLN A 243 -10.79 17.00 4.29
N GLU A 244 -9.76 16.44 4.93
CA GLU A 244 -8.60 15.86 4.24
C GLU A 244 -8.91 14.42 3.78
N TYR A 245 -9.83 14.29 2.80
CA TYR A 245 -10.41 13.00 2.44
C TYR A 245 -9.40 11.99 1.87
N ALA A 246 -8.36 12.45 1.16
CA ALA A 246 -7.31 11.58 0.65
C ALA A 246 -6.50 10.96 1.79
N THR A 247 -6.08 11.77 2.75
CA THR A 247 -5.36 11.31 3.96
C THR A 247 -6.23 10.38 4.79
N ALA A 248 -7.51 10.76 5.03
CA ALA A 248 -8.46 9.94 5.77
C ALA A 248 -8.65 8.57 5.09
N LEU A 249 -8.83 8.55 3.76
CA LEU A 249 -8.96 7.33 2.99
C LEU A 249 -7.75 6.42 3.16
N ALA A 250 -6.53 6.96 3.02
CA ALA A 250 -5.30 6.19 3.20
C ALA A 250 -5.26 5.51 4.58
N LYS A 251 -5.63 6.22 5.65
CA LYS A 251 -5.67 5.67 7.01
C LYS A 251 -6.76 4.62 7.22
N TYR A 252 -7.97 4.82 6.69
CA TYR A 252 -9.01 3.79 6.76
C TYR A 252 -8.63 2.52 5.99
N GLN A 253 -8.04 2.67 4.80
CA GLN A 253 -7.56 1.54 4.00
C GLN A 253 -6.41 0.81 4.71
N LYS A 254 -5.51 1.54 5.37
CA LYS A 254 -4.47 0.96 6.21
C LYS A 254 -5.04 0.17 7.37
N ALA A 255 -5.99 0.71 8.12
CA ALA A 255 -6.68 -0.01 9.18
C ALA A 255 -7.34 -1.32 8.68
N LEU A 256 -7.95 -1.29 7.49
CA LEU A 256 -8.49 -2.49 6.86
C LEU A 256 -7.42 -3.52 6.51
N ARG A 257 -6.24 -3.10 6.05
CA ARG A 257 -5.12 -4.02 5.79
C ARG A 257 -4.69 -4.76 7.07
N TYR A 258 -4.56 -4.05 8.19
CA TYR A 258 -4.28 -4.70 9.50
C TYR A 258 -5.37 -5.71 9.88
N LEU A 259 -6.65 -5.37 9.71
CA LEU A 259 -7.73 -6.32 9.98
C LEU A 259 -7.78 -7.50 9.00
N ASN A 260 -7.26 -7.34 7.79
CA ASN A 260 -7.21 -8.38 6.75
C ASN A 260 -6.10 -9.41 6.98
N VAL A 261 -5.18 -9.19 7.92
CA VAL A 261 -4.20 -10.21 8.33
C VAL A 261 -4.92 -11.45 8.87
N HIS A 262 -5.98 -11.22 9.67
CA HIS A 262 -6.86 -12.27 10.18
C HIS A 262 -8.27 -12.12 9.59
N PRO A 263 -8.53 -12.61 8.36
CA PRO A 263 -9.87 -12.58 7.79
C PRO A 263 -10.81 -13.55 8.53
N VAL A 264 -10.24 -14.62 9.09
CA VAL A 264 -10.86 -15.54 10.04
C VAL A 264 -9.98 -15.53 11.28
N LEU A 265 -10.59 -15.41 12.46
CA LEU A 265 -9.82 -15.37 13.70
C LEU A 265 -9.34 -16.78 14.11
N PRO A 266 -8.12 -16.91 14.65
CA PRO A 266 -7.59 -18.17 15.19
C PRO A 266 -8.53 -18.82 16.22
N ASP A 267 -8.52 -20.15 16.30
CA ASP A 267 -9.40 -20.94 17.17
C ASP A 267 -9.28 -20.57 18.65
N ASP A 268 -8.08 -20.23 19.12
CA ASP A 268 -7.81 -19.80 20.50
C ASP A 268 -8.46 -18.45 20.84
N LYS A 269 -8.88 -17.67 19.84
CA LYS A 269 -9.63 -16.41 20.01
C LYS A 269 -11.12 -16.57 19.89
N GLN A 270 -11.62 -17.65 19.27
CA GLN A 270 -13.06 -17.85 19.06
C GLN A 270 -13.85 -17.99 20.37
N GLY A 271 -13.18 -18.34 21.49
CA GLY A 271 -13.78 -18.36 22.83
C GLY A 271 -14.05 -16.97 23.42
N ASP A 272 -13.44 -15.90 22.89
CA ASP A 272 -13.68 -14.52 23.31
C ASP A 272 -14.68 -13.84 22.37
N ALA A 273 -15.96 -14.04 22.66
CA ALA A 273 -17.06 -13.51 21.86
C ALA A 273 -17.03 -11.97 21.73
N ALA A 274 -16.53 -11.26 22.76
CA ALA A 274 -16.46 -9.80 22.74
C ALA A 274 -15.36 -9.33 21.77
N PHE A 275 -14.18 -9.94 21.84
CA PHE A 275 -13.09 -9.67 20.91
C PHE A 275 -13.49 -9.99 19.47
N CYS A 276 -14.09 -11.16 19.21
CA CYS A 276 -14.55 -11.54 17.88
C CYS A 276 -15.58 -10.56 17.31
N ALA A 277 -16.53 -10.11 18.15
CA ALA A 277 -17.53 -9.13 17.77
C ALA A 277 -16.92 -7.76 17.45
N GLU A 278 -15.97 -7.28 18.26
CA GLU A 278 -15.27 -6.02 18.00
C GLU A 278 -14.47 -6.09 16.69
N TYR A 279 -13.66 -7.13 16.53
CA TYR A 279 -12.81 -7.33 15.35
C TYR A 279 -13.62 -7.37 14.05
N THR A 280 -14.73 -8.08 14.07
CA THR A 280 -15.63 -8.21 12.91
C THR A 280 -16.37 -6.91 12.64
N SER A 281 -16.92 -6.28 13.68
CA SER A 281 -17.76 -5.09 13.52
C SER A 281 -16.98 -3.85 13.13
N LEU A 282 -15.68 -3.75 13.46
CA LEU A 282 -14.81 -2.63 13.11
C LEU A 282 -14.67 -2.45 11.58
N ARG A 283 -14.81 -3.53 10.80
CA ARG A 283 -14.70 -3.48 9.34
C ARG A 283 -15.78 -2.61 8.69
N THR A 284 -17.01 -2.62 9.20
CA THR A 284 -18.13 -1.87 8.61
C THR A 284 -17.88 -0.36 8.58
N PRO A 285 -17.60 0.32 9.72
CA PRO A 285 -17.34 1.76 9.70
C PRO A 285 -16.10 2.10 8.86
N LEU A 286 -15.06 1.26 8.85
CA LEU A 286 -13.87 1.48 8.02
C LEU A 286 -14.18 1.44 6.52
N GLN A 287 -14.92 0.43 6.05
CA GLN A 287 -15.34 0.30 4.64
C GLN A 287 -16.30 1.40 4.24
N LEU A 288 -17.31 1.69 5.07
CA LEU A 288 -18.26 2.77 4.81
C LEU A 288 -17.52 4.10 4.70
N ASN A 289 -16.67 4.45 5.68
CA ASN A 289 -15.94 5.72 5.65
C ASN A 289 -14.94 5.81 4.50
N SER A 290 -14.29 4.70 4.13
CA SER A 290 -13.46 4.61 2.92
C SER A 290 -14.28 4.94 1.67
N ALA A 291 -15.46 4.34 1.51
CA ALA A 291 -16.33 4.63 0.37
C ALA A 291 -16.74 6.10 0.31
N LEU A 292 -17.05 6.71 1.46
CA LEU A 292 -17.40 8.12 1.51
C LEU A 292 -16.21 9.04 1.16
N CYS A 293 -15.01 8.74 1.66
CA CYS A 293 -13.81 9.49 1.28
C CYS A 293 -13.51 9.34 -0.21
N ALA A 294 -13.59 8.11 -0.74
CA ALA A 294 -13.37 7.80 -2.15
C ALA A 294 -14.30 8.59 -3.08
N LEU A 295 -15.58 8.73 -2.72
CA LEU A 295 -16.56 9.56 -3.43
C LEU A 295 -16.29 11.07 -3.32
N LYS A 296 -15.50 11.50 -2.33
CA LYS A 296 -15.16 12.91 -2.06
C LYS A 296 -13.78 13.32 -2.56
N LEU A 297 -13.02 12.41 -3.17
CA LEU A 297 -11.71 12.72 -3.72
C LEU A 297 -11.81 13.75 -4.86
N THR A 298 -10.78 14.58 -4.95
CA THR A 298 -10.60 15.59 -5.99
C THR A 298 -9.27 15.33 -6.72
N PRO A 299 -9.18 15.54 -8.04
CA PRO A 299 -10.20 16.15 -8.91
C PRO A 299 -11.37 15.23 -9.28
N SER A 300 -11.23 13.92 -9.08
CA SER A 300 -12.29 12.94 -9.39
C SER A 300 -12.44 11.89 -8.29
N PRO A 301 -13.66 11.36 -8.09
CA PRO A 301 -13.91 10.30 -7.13
C PRO A 301 -13.29 8.96 -7.57
N ASP A 302 -12.88 8.15 -6.60
CA ASP A 302 -12.53 6.74 -6.82
C ASP A 302 -13.79 5.87 -6.71
N THR A 303 -14.54 5.82 -7.82
CA THR A 303 -15.81 5.10 -7.92
C THR A 303 -15.63 3.59 -7.71
N ARG A 304 -14.54 3.01 -8.21
CA ARG A 304 -14.28 1.57 -8.07
C ARG A 304 -14.09 1.20 -6.61
N LEU A 305 -13.23 1.93 -5.89
CA LEU A 305 -12.99 1.66 -4.47
C LEU A 305 -14.26 1.84 -3.63
N ALA A 306 -15.03 2.90 -3.91
CA ALA A 306 -16.29 3.14 -3.22
C ALA A 306 -17.28 1.98 -3.41
N GLU A 307 -17.40 1.47 -4.63
CA GLU A 307 -18.25 0.32 -4.96
C GLU A 307 -17.77 -0.96 -4.25
N THR A 308 -16.48 -1.29 -4.33
CA THR A 308 -15.90 -2.46 -3.64
C THR A 308 -16.13 -2.42 -2.13
N CYS A 309 -15.90 -1.27 -1.50
CA CYS A 309 -16.12 -1.12 -0.06
C CYS A 309 -17.60 -1.31 0.31
N CYS A 310 -18.52 -0.74 -0.45
CA CYS A 310 -19.96 -0.86 -0.17
C CYS A 310 -20.47 -2.28 -0.42
N THR A 311 -20.04 -2.92 -1.50
CA THR A 311 -20.41 -4.31 -1.81
C THR A 311 -19.95 -5.25 -0.70
N GLY A 312 -18.71 -5.12 -0.20
CA GLY A 312 -18.24 -5.95 0.91
C GLY A 312 -19.02 -5.74 2.22
N VAL A 313 -19.60 -4.57 2.45
CA VAL A 313 -20.52 -4.33 3.59
C VAL A 313 -21.87 -5.00 3.33
N ILE A 314 -22.42 -4.86 2.13
CA ILE A 314 -23.71 -5.45 1.73
C ILE A 314 -23.66 -6.97 1.80
N GLU A 315 -22.61 -7.60 1.28
CA GLU A 315 -22.44 -9.06 1.34
C GLU A 315 -22.30 -9.56 2.78
N ARG A 316 -21.53 -8.86 3.62
CA ARG A 316 -21.32 -9.26 5.02
C ARG A 316 -22.58 -9.11 5.88
N LEU A 317 -23.34 -8.02 5.69
CA LEU A 317 -24.49 -7.70 6.54
C LEU A 317 -25.84 -8.16 5.96
N GLY A 318 -25.95 -8.35 4.64
CA GLY A 318 -27.19 -8.67 3.95
C GLY A 318 -27.59 -10.15 4.00
N GLY A 319 -26.64 -11.05 4.27
CA GLY A 319 -26.86 -12.51 4.21
C GLY A 319 -27.33 -12.99 2.82
N SER A 320 -27.56 -14.30 2.68
CA SER A 320 -28.03 -14.95 1.45
C SER A 320 -29.47 -14.55 1.00
N GLY A 321 -30.07 -13.52 1.61
CA GLY A 321 -31.45 -13.09 1.36
C GLY A 321 -31.61 -11.74 0.65
N TRP A 322 -30.54 -10.96 0.48
CA TRP A 322 -30.62 -9.57 -0.02
C TRP A 322 -29.76 -9.28 -1.26
N GLY A 323 -29.27 -10.31 -1.94
CA GLY A 323 -28.45 -10.15 -3.13
C GLY A 323 -28.40 -11.40 -4.00
N GLU A 324 -29.47 -11.68 -4.73
CA GLU A 324 -29.44 -12.37 -6.03
C GLU A 324 -30.84 -12.30 -6.67
N ALA A 325 -31.07 -11.27 -7.48
CA ALA A 325 -32.12 -11.29 -8.50
C ALA A 325 -31.44 -11.11 -9.86
N ALA A 326 -30.60 -12.09 -10.21
CA ALA A 326 -30.09 -12.26 -11.57
C ALA A 326 -30.61 -13.60 -12.09
N GLY A 327 -31.67 -13.53 -12.91
CA GLY A 327 -32.16 -14.53 -13.86
C GLY A 327 -31.98 -16.01 -13.53
N GLY A 328 -33.01 -16.64 -12.98
CA GLY A 328 -33.17 -18.09 -12.97
C GLY A 328 -34.59 -18.47 -12.56
N GLU A 329 -35.38 -19.02 -13.48
CA GLU A 329 -36.65 -19.68 -13.17
C GLU A 329 -36.37 -20.90 -12.29
N GLY A 330 -36.84 -20.88 -11.04
CA GLY A 330 -36.64 -21.96 -10.09
C GLY A 330 -37.61 -21.84 -8.92
N THR A 331 -38.44 -22.86 -8.77
CA THR A 331 -39.60 -23.00 -7.89
C THR A 331 -39.42 -22.61 -6.41
N SER A 332 -40.50 -22.01 -5.91
CA SER A 332 -40.87 -21.73 -4.51
C SER A 332 -40.36 -22.69 -3.43
N ALA A 333 -39.63 -22.14 -2.46
CA ALA A 333 -39.77 -22.46 -1.05
C ALA A 333 -39.37 -21.21 -0.24
N ALA A 334 -40.33 -20.58 0.44
CA ALA A 334 -40.06 -19.45 1.33
C ALA A 334 -39.28 -19.93 2.56
N PRO A 335 -38.09 -19.39 2.87
CA PRO A 335 -37.48 -19.63 4.16
C PRO A 335 -38.20 -18.79 5.21
N SER A 336 -38.90 -19.49 6.09
CA SER A 336 -39.52 -18.93 7.29
C SER A 336 -38.46 -18.76 8.38
N SER A 337 -38.02 -17.52 8.60
CA SER A 337 -37.62 -16.92 9.89
C SER A 337 -36.95 -15.56 9.64
N SER A 338 -37.76 -14.53 9.40
CA SER A 338 -37.26 -13.15 9.37
C SER A 338 -36.95 -12.70 10.80
N SER A 339 -35.73 -12.91 11.30
CA SER A 339 -35.22 -12.01 12.33
C SER A 339 -35.07 -10.64 11.66
N SER A 340 -35.92 -9.68 12.03
CA SER A 340 -35.75 -8.30 11.59
C SER A 340 -34.33 -7.86 11.94
N LEU A 341 -33.56 -7.41 10.94
CA LEU A 341 -32.25 -6.82 11.15
C LEU A 341 -32.36 -5.72 12.20
N ASP A 342 -31.39 -5.63 13.12
CA ASP A 342 -31.37 -4.55 14.11
C ASP A 342 -31.19 -3.18 13.45
N ASP A 343 -31.65 -2.12 14.13
CA ASP A 343 -31.67 -0.76 13.58
C ASP A 343 -30.30 -0.28 13.12
N LYS A 344 -29.21 -0.70 13.80
CA LYS A 344 -27.85 -0.32 13.43
C LYS A 344 -27.46 -1.00 12.12
N THR A 345 -27.72 -2.29 11.98
CA THR A 345 -27.44 -3.04 10.73
C THR A 345 -28.25 -2.48 9.56
N GLN A 346 -29.54 -2.15 9.76
CA GLN A 346 -30.36 -1.51 8.73
C GLN A 346 -29.76 -0.15 8.30
N ALA A 347 -29.33 0.67 9.25
CA ALA A 347 -28.72 1.96 8.96
C ALA A 347 -27.37 1.84 8.24
N GLU A 348 -26.56 0.83 8.56
CA GLU A 348 -25.28 0.56 7.89
C GLU A 348 -25.48 0.06 6.45
N LEU A 349 -26.44 -0.85 6.22
CA LEU A 349 -26.83 -1.31 4.89
C LEU A 349 -27.39 -0.16 4.04
N ALA A 350 -28.27 0.67 4.60
CA ALA A 350 -28.81 1.84 3.89
C ALA A 350 -27.68 2.78 3.41
N LYS A 351 -26.67 3.03 4.26
CA LYS A 351 -25.48 3.81 3.89
C LYS A 351 -24.67 3.13 2.79
N ALA A 352 -24.49 1.81 2.85
CA ALA A 352 -23.75 1.06 1.85
C ALA A 352 -24.42 1.14 0.47
N TYR A 353 -25.71 0.83 0.39
CA TYR A 353 -26.48 0.94 -0.85
C TYR A 353 -26.47 2.37 -1.39
N PHE A 354 -26.72 3.37 -0.54
CA PHE A 354 -26.71 4.77 -0.97
C PHE A 354 -25.35 5.19 -1.55
N ARG A 355 -24.24 4.88 -0.87
CA ARG A 355 -22.89 5.23 -1.35
C ARG A 355 -22.52 4.47 -2.62
N ARG A 356 -22.91 3.20 -2.76
CA ARG A 356 -22.73 2.43 -4.00
C ARG A 356 -23.52 3.03 -5.16
N ALA A 357 -24.76 3.48 -4.91
CA ALA A 357 -25.55 4.19 -5.91
C ALA A 357 -24.85 5.46 -6.40
N LEU A 358 -24.27 6.27 -5.50
CA LEU A 358 -23.51 7.46 -5.88
C LEU A 358 -22.31 7.13 -6.78
N SER A 359 -21.62 6.03 -6.51
CA SER A 359 -20.54 5.53 -7.38
C SER A 359 -21.07 5.18 -8.78
N LYS A 360 -22.18 4.44 -8.86
CA LYS A 360 -22.82 4.05 -10.14
C LYS A 360 -23.33 5.26 -10.92
N VAL A 361 -23.90 6.26 -10.23
CA VAL A 361 -24.27 7.55 -10.82
C VAL A 361 -23.06 8.24 -11.47
N ALA A 362 -21.93 8.32 -10.76
CA ALA A 362 -20.71 8.92 -11.29
C ALA A 362 -20.15 8.16 -12.52
N ARG A 363 -20.42 6.85 -12.60
CA ARG A 363 -20.08 5.97 -13.73
C ARG A 363 -21.13 5.94 -14.84
N LYS A 364 -22.23 6.69 -14.72
CA LYS A 364 -23.39 6.71 -15.64
C LYS A 364 -24.15 5.37 -15.74
N ASP A 365 -24.03 4.52 -14.72
CA ASP A 365 -24.87 3.34 -14.53
C ASP A 365 -26.16 3.75 -13.80
N ASP A 366 -27.10 4.29 -14.58
CA ASP A 366 -28.37 4.79 -14.03
C ASP A 366 -29.27 3.66 -13.50
N GLU A 367 -29.24 2.47 -14.12
CA GLU A 367 -30.09 1.33 -13.74
C GLU A 367 -29.61 0.71 -12.43
N GLY A 368 -28.30 0.44 -12.33
CA GLY A 368 -27.72 -0.08 -11.09
C GLY A 368 -27.83 0.91 -9.93
N ALA A 369 -27.73 2.22 -10.21
CA ALA A 369 -27.94 3.25 -9.19
C ALA A 369 -29.39 3.28 -8.70
N GLU A 370 -30.37 3.12 -9.58
CA GLU A 370 -31.78 3.10 -9.20
C GLU A 370 -32.13 1.90 -8.32
N ALA A 371 -31.59 0.72 -8.66
CA ALA A 371 -31.74 -0.48 -7.85
C ALA A 371 -31.19 -0.27 -6.42
N ASP A 372 -29.97 0.25 -6.29
CA ASP A 372 -29.35 0.51 -5.00
C ASP A 372 -30.12 1.58 -4.19
N LEU A 373 -30.61 2.67 -4.83
CA LEU A 373 -31.45 3.66 -4.15
C LEU A 373 -32.80 3.09 -3.72
N GLY A 374 -33.34 2.12 -4.46
CA GLY A 374 -34.52 1.35 -4.08
C GLY A 374 -34.30 0.59 -2.78
N HIS A 375 -33.23 -0.20 -2.69
CA HIS A 375 -32.87 -0.92 -1.47
C HIS A 375 -32.57 0.03 -0.30
N ALA A 376 -31.86 1.14 -0.56
CA ALA A 376 -31.57 2.12 0.48
C ALA A 376 -32.85 2.75 1.06
N LEU A 377 -33.89 3.01 0.25
CA LEU A 377 -35.20 3.49 0.73
C LEU A 377 -36.03 2.43 1.45
N GLN A 378 -35.87 1.15 1.10
CA GLN A 378 -36.54 0.07 1.85
C GLN A 378 -36.01 0.02 3.29
N LEU A 379 -34.70 0.24 3.46
CA LEU A 379 -34.03 0.22 4.77
C LEU A 379 -34.16 1.55 5.53
N ALA A 380 -34.22 2.68 4.83
CA ALA A 380 -34.31 4.02 5.40
C ALA A 380 -35.37 4.88 4.67
N PRO A 381 -36.67 4.57 4.82
CA PRO A 381 -37.74 5.18 4.02
C PRO A 381 -37.96 6.68 4.27
N ASN A 382 -37.40 7.21 5.36
CA ASN A 382 -37.53 8.62 5.73
C ASN A 382 -36.27 9.45 5.44
N ASP A 383 -35.21 8.86 4.90
CA ASP A 383 -33.98 9.57 4.61
C ASP A 383 -34.17 10.57 3.45
N ALA A 384 -33.97 11.86 3.74
CA ALA A 384 -34.15 12.92 2.76
C ALA A 384 -33.07 12.93 1.67
N GLY A 385 -31.86 12.46 1.98
CA GLY A 385 -30.74 12.38 1.04
C GLY A 385 -31.00 11.33 -0.04
N ILE A 386 -31.42 10.14 0.37
CA ILE A 386 -31.75 9.04 -0.55
C ILE A 386 -32.92 9.42 -1.46
N LYS A 387 -34.00 10.01 -0.89
CA LYS A 387 -35.15 10.50 -1.67
C LYS A 387 -34.75 11.52 -2.72
N ARG A 388 -33.90 12.49 -2.35
CA ARG A 388 -33.43 13.55 -3.24
C ARG A 388 -32.62 12.97 -4.40
N GLU A 389 -31.69 12.07 -4.11
CA GLU A 389 -30.85 11.46 -5.15
C GLU A 389 -31.67 10.61 -6.11
N LYS A 390 -32.66 9.85 -5.61
CA LYS A 390 -33.57 9.07 -6.46
C LYS A 390 -34.40 9.96 -7.38
N ALA A 391 -34.96 11.06 -6.85
CA ALA A 391 -35.70 12.01 -7.68
C ALA A 391 -34.81 12.66 -8.75
N ALA A 392 -33.56 12.98 -8.42
CA ALA A 392 -32.60 13.52 -9.38
C ALA A 392 -32.24 12.51 -10.48
N LEU A 393 -32.05 11.23 -10.12
CA LEU A 393 -31.80 10.14 -11.06
C LEU A 393 -32.96 9.93 -12.02
N VAL A 394 -34.20 9.86 -11.52
CA VAL A 394 -35.40 9.71 -12.35
C VAL A 394 -35.50 10.85 -13.37
N LYS A 395 -35.36 12.10 -12.91
CA LYS A 395 -35.39 13.28 -13.78
C LYS A 395 -34.29 13.24 -14.86
N ARG A 396 -33.08 12.75 -14.51
CA ARG A 396 -31.97 12.58 -15.46
C ARG A 396 -32.30 11.53 -16.53
N ARG A 397 -32.88 10.39 -16.14
CA ARG A 397 -33.28 9.33 -17.08
C ARG A 397 -34.37 9.81 -18.04
N GLU A 398 -35.40 10.48 -17.53
CA GLU A 398 -36.47 11.06 -18.35
C GLU A 398 -35.92 12.05 -19.38
N ALA A 399 -34.99 12.92 -18.97
CA ALA A 399 -34.32 13.84 -19.88
C ALA A 399 -33.50 13.11 -20.96
N LYS A 400 -32.80 12.03 -20.60
CA LYS A 400 -32.01 11.20 -21.53
C LYS A 400 -32.90 10.50 -22.55
N VAL A 401 -34.01 9.91 -22.12
CA VAL A 401 -35.00 9.27 -23.01
C VAL A 401 -35.62 10.31 -23.95
N LYS A 402 -35.98 11.50 -23.44
CA LYS A 402 -36.50 12.59 -24.26
C LYS A 402 -35.49 13.05 -25.32
N ALA A 403 -34.22 13.19 -24.94
CA ALA A 403 -33.14 13.55 -25.86
C ALA A 403 -32.90 12.48 -26.94
N GLN A 404 -32.90 11.19 -26.56
CA GLN A 404 -32.78 10.07 -27.50
C GLN A 404 -33.94 10.03 -28.49
N ARG A 405 -35.18 10.21 -28.03
CA ARG A 405 -36.37 10.29 -28.90
C ARG A 405 -36.28 11.47 -29.88
N ALA A 406 -35.84 12.64 -29.41
CA ALA A 406 -35.66 13.81 -30.26
C ALA A 406 -34.54 13.61 -31.30
N ALA A 407 -33.43 12.96 -30.93
CA ALA A 407 -32.34 12.65 -31.85
C ALA A 407 -32.78 11.62 -32.91
N TYR A 408 -33.47 10.56 -32.49
CA TYR A 408 -34.03 9.56 -33.41
C TYR A 408 -35.01 10.21 -34.40
N SER A 409 -35.93 11.03 -33.92
CA SER A 409 -36.89 11.74 -34.79
C SER A 409 -36.22 12.63 -35.84
N LYS A 410 -35.02 13.18 -35.57
CA LYS A 410 -34.25 14.00 -36.52
C LYS A 410 -33.46 13.19 -37.54
N MET A 411 -33.17 11.91 -37.27
CA MET A 411 -32.44 11.03 -38.20
C MET A 411 -33.36 10.43 -39.28
N PHE A 412 -34.67 10.41 -39.04
CA PHE A 412 -35.68 9.87 -39.94
C PHE A 412 -36.64 10.93 -40.49
N SER A 413 -36.34 12.21 -40.26
CA SER A 413 -36.95 13.39 -40.89
C SER A 413 -35.95 14.02 -41.83
#